data_AF-A0A1C0TRI8-F1
#
_entry.id   AF-A0A1C0TRI8-F1
#
_cell.length_a   1.000
_cell.length_b   1.000
_cell.length_c   1.000
_cell.angle_alpha   90.00
_cell.angle_beta   90.00
_cell.angle_gamma   90.00
#
_symmetry.space_group_name_H-M   'P 1'
#
loop_
_entity.id
_entity.type
_entity.pdbx_description
1 polymer ?
#
loop_
_entity_poly.entity_id
_entity_poly.type
_entity_poly.pdbx_seq_one_letter_code
_entity_poly.pdbx_strand_id
1 'polypeptide(L)' 'MNRSAPNAHIMAAINYFALLPLVYFIPDLVAPFTGSNKLVHVAVVLALIVPVISYIVIPFAIKILTRITK' A
#
# COMPACT_ATOMS: atom_id res chain seq x y z
N MET A 1 5.51 -24.60 -21.74
CA MET A 1 5.03 -23.25 -21.37
C MET A 1 5.88 -22.73 -20.22
N ASN A 2 7.00 -22.05 -20.51
CA ASN A 2 7.80 -21.41 -19.45
C ASN A 2 7.10 -20.10 -19.05
N ARG A 3 6.11 -20.22 -18.16
CA ARG A 3 5.63 -19.08 -17.40
C ARG A 3 6.66 -18.86 -16.30
N SER A 4 7.71 -18.11 -16.61
CA SER A 4 8.55 -17.50 -15.58
C SER A 4 7.61 -16.69 -14.70
N ALA A 5 7.19 -17.27 -13.57
CA ALA A 5 6.42 -16.55 -12.59
C ALA A 5 7.19 -15.25 -12.29
N PRO A 6 6.54 -14.07 -12.31
CA PRO A 6 7.21 -12.85 -11.88
C PRO A 6 7.85 -13.15 -10.54
N ASN A 7 9.18 -13.00 -10.44
CA ASN A 7 9.94 -13.38 -9.24
C ASN A 7 9.20 -12.83 -8.02
N ALA A 8 8.65 -13.70 -7.18
CA ALA A 8 7.80 -13.30 -6.06
C ALA A 8 8.49 -12.28 -5.15
N HIS A 9 9.83 -12.36 -5.08
CA HIS A 9 10.69 -11.40 -4.42
C HIS A 9 10.64 -9.98 -5.01
N ILE A 10 10.62 -9.84 -6.34
CA ILE A 10 10.52 -8.53 -7.01
C ILE A 10 9.14 -7.91 -6.76
N MET A 11 8.08 -8.73 -6.86
CA MET A 11 6.72 -8.26 -6.57
C MET A 11 6.55 -7.87 -5.10
N ALA A 12 7.13 -8.64 -4.17
CA ALA A 12 7.15 -8.31 -2.75
C ALA A 12 7.94 -7.03 -2.46
N ALA A 13 9.08 -6.82 -3.12
CA ALA A 13 9.89 -5.61 -2.97
C ALA A 13 9.12 -4.37 -3.44
N ILE A 14 8.52 -4.42 -4.64
CA ILE A 14 7.71 -3.31 -5.16
C ILE A 14 6.55 -2.99 -4.22
N ASN A 15 5.85 -4.02 -3.73
CA ASN A 15 4.75 -3.82 -2.78
C ASN A 15 5.24 -3.22 -1.46
N TYR A 16 6.34 -3.71 -0.91
CA TYR A 16 6.93 -3.19 0.33
C TYR A 16 7.34 -1.72 0.20
N PHE A 17 8.06 -1.36 -0.86
CA PHE A 17 8.48 0.01 -1.11
C PHE A 17 7.34 0.96 -1.48
N ALA A 18 6.23 0.47 -2.05
CA ALA A 18 5.04 1.27 -2.28
C ALA A 18 4.22 1.49 -1.00
N LEU A 19 4.19 0.48 -0.12
CA LEU A 19 3.38 0.47 1.09
C LEU A 19 4.03 1.26 2.24
N LEU A 20 5.37 1.21 2.35
CA LEU A 20 6.16 1.98 3.31
C LEU A 20 5.85 3.49 3.32
N PRO A 21 5.96 4.22 2.20
CA PRO A 21 5.69 5.66 2.19
C PRO A 21 4.21 5.92 2.47
N LEU A 22 3.30 5.11 1.94
CA LEU A 22 1.86 5.28 2.16
C LEU A 22 1.51 5.20 3.65
N VAL A 23 2.04 4.19 4.36
CA VAL A 23 1.79 4.01 5.79
C VAL A 23 2.52 5.06 6.63
N TYR A 24 3.62 5.63 6.16
CA TYR A 24 4.34 6.68 6.86
C TYR A 24 3.63 8.04 6.77
N PHE A 25 3.12 8.43 5.60
CA PHE A 25 2.54 9.76 5.40
C PHE A 25 1.07 9.89 5.86
N ILE A 26 0.26 8.84 5.72
CA ILE A 26 -1.18 8.91 6.04
C ILE A 26 -1.45 9.19 7.53
N PRO A 27 -0.76 8.57 8.50
CA PRO A 27 -0.94 8.90 9.92
C PRO A 27 -0.66 10.36 10.23
N ASP A 28 0.42 10.92 9.70
CA ASP A 28 0.79 12.33 9.93
C ASP A 28 -0.22 13.30 9.30
N LEU A 29 -0.79 12.94 8.15
CA LEU A 29 -1.90 13.68 7.53
C LEU A 29 -3.19 13.64 8.36
N VAL A 30 -3.43 12.54 9.08
CA VAL A 30 -4.66 12.29 9.84
C VAL A 30 -4.53 12.74 11.31
N ALA A 31 -3.31 12.91 11.81
CA ALA A 31 -3.01 13.36 13.17
C ALA A 31 -3.74 14.66 13.58
N PRO A 32 -3.86 15.69 12.72
CA PRO A 32 -4.59 16.92 13.07
C PRO A 32 -6.10 16.70 13.30
N PHE A 33 -6.68 15.65 12.71
CA PHE A 33 -8.13 15.41 12.73
C PHE A 33 -8.59 14.49 13.86
N THR A 34 -7.67 13.74 14.47
CA THR A 34 -7.99 12.65 15.41
C THR A 34 -7.73 13.03 16.88
N GLY A 35 -7.07 14.16 17.12
CA GLY A 35 -6.83 14.69 18.47
C GLY A 35 -5.90 13.79 19.31
N SER A 36 -6.03 13.85 20.63
CA SER A 36 -5.16 13.11 21.58
C SER A 36 -5.51 11.63 21.74
N ASN A 37 -6.62 11.17 21.16
CA ASN A 37 -7.11 9.81 21.35
C ASN A 37 -6.41 8.81 20.43
N LYS A 38 -5.40 8.11 20.95
CA LYS A 38 -4.59 7.13 20.20
C LYS A 38 -5.43 6.03 19.53
N LEU A 39 -6.48 5.53 20.17
CA LEU A 39 -7.34 4.50 19.58
C LEU A 39 -8.11 5.02 18.35
N VAL A 40 -8.62 6.25 18.43
CA VAL A 40 -9.32 6.90 17.32
C VAL A 40 -8.36 7.19 16.19
N HIS A 41 -7.14 7.66 16.51
CA HIS A 41 -6.09 7.87 15.52
C HIS A 41 -5.79 6.60 14.72
N VAL A 42 -5.50 5.49 15.40
CA VAL A 42 -5.19 4.22 14.74
C VAL A 42 -6.39 3.69 13.94
N ALA A 43 -7.61 3.77 14.47
CA ALA A 43 -8.81 3.29 13.79
C ALA A 43 -9.09 4.07 12.49
N VAL A 44 -8.98 5.40 12.52
CA VAL A 44 -9.20 6.26 11.33
C VAL A 44 -8.10 6.03 10.30
N VAL A 45 -6.84 5.94 10.73
CA VAL A 45 -5.70 5.63 9.86
C VAL A 45 -5.90 4.28 9.16
N LEU A 46 -6.29 3.23 9.89
CA LEU A 46 -6.58 1.92 9.30
C LEU A 46 -7.77 1.98 8.33
N ALA A 47 -8.84 2.68 8.70
CA ALA A 47 -10.02 2.85 7.85
C ALA A 47 -9.71 3.56 6.52
N LEU A 48 -8.69 4.43 6.49
CA LEU A 48 -8.21 5.11 5.27
C LEU A 48 -7.21 4.26 4.48
N ILE A 49 -6.21 3.68 5.16
CA ILE A 49 -5.12 2.95 4.50
C ILE A 49 -5.61 1.65 3.86
N VAL A 50 -6.47 0.89 4.54
CA VAL A 50 -6.95 -0.42 4.06
C VAL A 50 -7.62 -0.34 2.68
N PRO A 51 -8.60 0.55 2.43
CA PRO A 51 -9.20 0.67 1.10
C PRO A 51 -8.22 1.23 0.06
N VAL A 52 -7.35 2.17 0.43
CA VAL A 52 -6.33 2.71 -0.49
C VAL A 52 -5.38 1.60 -0.96
N ILE A 53 -4.88 0.77 -0.04
CA ILE A 53 -4.01 -0.35 -0.41
C ILE A 53 -4.78 -1.36 -1.27
N SER A 54 -5.99 -1.74 -0.84
CA SER A 54 -6.74 -2.82 -1.47
C SER A 54 -7.24 -2.47 -2.87
N TYR A 55 -7.69 -1.23 -3.08
CA TYR A 55 -8.33 -0.79 -4.32
C TYR A 55 -7.46 0.10 -5.21
N ILE A 56 -6.36 0.66 -4.70
CA ILE A 56 -5.46 1.51 -5.51
C ILE A 56 -4.10 0.83 -5.67
N VAL A 57 -3.41 0.51 -4.57
CA VAL A 57 -2.02 0.02 -4.64
C VAL A 57 -1.93 -1.35 -5.30
N ILE A 58 -2.76 -2.32 -4.90
CA ILE A 58 -2.75 -3.67 -5.50
C ILE A 58 -3.03 -3.65 -7.01
N PRO A 59 -4.12 -3.04 -7.52
CA PRO A 59 -4.37 -3.03 -8.96
C PRO A 59 -3.32 -2.23 -9.73
N PHE A 60 -2.78 -1.16 -9.15
CA PHE A 60 -1.70 -0.39 -9.77
C PHE A 60 -0.39 -1.19 -9.85
N ALA A 61 -0.04 -1.91 -8.79
CA ALA A 61 1.11 -2.82 -8.76
C ALA A 61 0.98 -3.93 -9.80
N ILE A 62 -0.20 -4.55 -9.91
CA ILE A 62 -0.47 -5.58 -10.94
C ILE A 62 -0.33 -4.98 -12.35
N LYS A 63 -0.85 -3.76 -12.58
CA LYS A 63 -0.77 -3.07 -13.87
C LYS A 63 0.68 -2.71 -14.25
N ILE A 64 1.47 -2.21 -13.31
CA ILE A 64 2.90 -1.92 -13.50
C ILE A 64 3.67 -3.20 -13.79
N LEU A 65 3.49 -4.24 -12.96
CA LEU A 65 4.21 -5.50 -13.12
C LEU A 65 3.90 -6.18 -14.45
N THR A 66 2.63 -6.14 -14.88
CA THR A 66 2.21 -6.65 -16.19
C THR A 66 2.83 -5.85 -17.35
N ARG A 67 3.02 -4.53 -17.19
CA ARG A 67 3.71 -3.69 -18.18
C ARG A 67 5.21 -3.93 -18.24
N ILE A 68 5.86 -4.20 -17.12
CA ILE A 68 7.31 -4.46 -17.05
C ILE A 68 7.66 -5.85 -17.58
N THR A 69 6.75 -6.82 -17.43
CA THR A 69 6.97 -8.22 -17.86
C THR A 69 6.61 -8.46 -19.33
N LYS A 70 5.97 -7.50 -20.00
CA LYS A 70 5.57 -7.58 -21.42
C LYS A 70 6.58 -6.86 -22.30
#